data_AF-A0A1V1SWD3-F1
#
_entry.id   AF-A0A1V1SWD3-F1
#
_cell.length_a   1.000
_cell.length_b   1.000
_cell.length_c   1.000
_cell.angle_alpha   90.00
_cell.angle_beta   90.00
_cell.angle_gamma   90.00
#
_symmetry.space_group_name_H-M   'P 1'
#
loop_
_entity.id
_entity.type
_entity.pdbx_description
1 polymer ?
#
loop_
_entity_poly.entity_id
_entity_poly.type
_entity_poly.pdbx_seq_one_letter_code
_entity_poly.pdbx_strand_id
1 'polypeptide(L)'
;MPPELFKNRTLVIIFVATFFNSLLLYWVLFFLPVYFQTVLLTSASRAGVLLLPSILLGIPGAIVAVLALTKWGKYKPIHLAGFAISLIGLGIFTLLDGNSSLAVVVIFQAILAVGGGLVLNTLLPSVQAQMPESYQAAVTAAWAFVRSLGSIWGVAVPAAIFNNRFSQILAQRVTDPQVREAFDGGNNAYEHAYADFIRSFSPPSQVQIMGVYSDTLHFMWQVAIAFAAVNFLIIIFEKQVPLRTELETEYGMEEVKKQPEKQDEVVVKADALVSRGIENGN
;
A
#
# COMPACT_ATOMS: atom_id res chain seq x y z
N MET A 1 -4.00 21.21 -7.54
CA MET A 1 -2.91 20.73 -6.66
C MET A 1 -1.97 21.92 -6.44
N PRO A 2 -1.76 22.42 -5.21
CA PRO A 2 -0.95 23.63 -4.98
C PRO A 2 0.49 23.44 -5.52
N PRO A 3 1.02 24.37 -6.34
CA PRO A 3 2.39 24.28 -6.87
C PRO A 3 3.46 24.17 -5.79
N GLU A 4 3.17 24.68 -4.60
CA GLU A 4 4.03 24.64 -3.41
C GLU A 4 4.37 23.21 -3.00
N LEU A 5 3.50 22.23 -3.26
CA LEU A 5 3.74 20.82 -2.98
C LEU A 5 4.93 20.25 -3.78
N PHE A 6 5.16 20.76 -4.99
CA PHE A 6 6.21 20.28 -5.89
C PHE A 6 7.56 20.97 -5.69
N LYS A 7 7.62 22.03 -4.88
CA LYS A 7 8.88 22.72 -4.55
C LYS A 7 9.73 21.92 -3.55
N ASN A 8 9.10 21.06 -2.76
CA ASN A 8 9.80 20.22 -1.78
C ASN A 8 10.11 18.85 -2.40
N ARG A 9 11.41 18.59 -2.61
CA ARG A 9 11.93 17.33 -3.14
C ARG A 9 11.45 16.10 -2.36
N THR A 10 11.38 16.15 -1.03
CA THR A 10 10.96 15.02 -0.20
C THR A 10 9.48 14.70 -0.41
N LEU A 11 8.63 15.73 -0.55
CA LEU A 11 7.22 15.54 -0.89
C LEU A 11 7.05 14.86 -2.25
N VAL A 12 7.77 15.33 -3.27
CA VAL A 12 7.75 14.71 -4.60
C VAL A 12 8.18 13.25 -4.54
N ILE A 13 9.25 12.94 -3.80
CA ILE A 13 9.71 11.56 -3.57
C ILE A 13 8.61 10.69 -2.98
N ILE A 14 7.90 11.16 -1.95
CA ILE A 14 6.83 10.39 -1.31
C ILE A 14 5.60 10.23 -2.20
N PHE A 15 5.25 11.23 -3.01
CA PHE A 15 4.19 11.08 -4.00
C PHE A 15 4.56 10.03 -5.04
N VAL A 16 5.77 10.09 -5.59
CA VAL A 16 6.26 9.07 -6.54
C VAL A 16 6.27 7.69 -5.87
N ALA A 17 6.72 7.60 -4.62
CA ALA A 17 6.71 6.33 -3.89
C ALA A 17 5.29 5.80 -3.62
N THR A 18 4.34 6.69 -3.33
CA THR A 18 2.91 6.36 -3.18
C THR A 18 2.34 5.82 -4.48
N PHE A 19 2.68 6.43 -5.62
CA PHE A 19 2.27 5.95 -6.94
C PHE A 19 2.77 4.53 -7.18
N PHE A 20 4.07 4.27 -7.03
CA PHE A 20 4.64 2.93 -7.24
C PHE A 20 4.13 1.91 -6.23
N ASN A 21 3.96 2.28 -4.97
CA ASN A 21 3.37 1.40 -3.96
C ASN A 21 1.95 0.96 -4.35
N SER A 22 1.11 1.92 -4.76
CA SER A 22 -0.25 1.62 -5.20
C SER A 22 -0.26 0.77 -6.47
N LEU A 23 0.60 1.12 -7.44
CA LEU A 23 0.79 0.35 -8.68
C LEU A 23 1.12 -1.11 -8.38
N LEU A 24 2.10 -1.37 -7.52
CA LEU A 24 2.52 -2.73 -7.17
C LEU A 24 1.48 -3.49 -6.33
N LEU A 25 0.76 -2.79 -5.45
CA LEU A 25 -0.34 -3.40 -4.69
C LEU A 25 -1.41 -3.97 -5.63
N TYR A 26 -1.86 -3.17 -6.59
CA TYR A 26 -2.89 -3.60 -7.55
C TYR A 26 -2.35 -4.61 -8.57
N TRP A 27 -1.07 -4.50 -8.97
CA TRP A 27 -0.41 -5.53 -9.78
C TRP A 27 -0.52 -6.90 -9.11
N VAL A 28 -0.11 -6.99 -7.85
CA VAL A 28 -0.09 -8.23 -7.07
C VAL A 28 -1.50 -8.76 -6.88
N LEU A 29 -2.45 -7.90 -6.49
CA LEU A 29 -3.84 -8.30 -6.25
C LEU A 29 -4.56 -8.85 -7.49
N PHE A 30 -4.18 -8.40 -8.69
CA PHE A 30 -4.81 -8.84 -9.94
C PHE A 30 -4.09 -10.04 -10.57
N PHE A 31 -2.77 -10.19 -10.37
CA PHE A 31 -1.98 -11.26 -11.02
C PHE A 31 -1.73 -12.50 -10.17
N LEU A 32 -1.86 -12.45 -8.83
CA LEU A 32 -1.88 -13.67 -8.01
C LEU A 32 -3.07 -14.59 -8.32
N PRO A 33 -4.31 -14.08 -8.47
CA PRO A 33 -5.45 -14.90 -8.89
C PRO A 33 -5.24 -15.53 -10.26
N VAL A 34 -4.56 -14.84 -11.18
CA VAL A 34 -4.17 -15.40 -12.48
C VAL A 34 -3.26 -16.61 -12.27
N TYR A 35 -2.22 -16.51 -11.43
CA TYR A 35 -1.38 -17.67 -11.08
C TYR A 35 -2.21 -18.83 -10.49
N PHE A 36 -3.10 -18.55 -9.54
CA PHE A 36 -3.92 -19.57 -8.90
C PHE A 36 -4.87 -20.29 -9.87
N GLN A 37 -5.47 -19.55 -10.81
CA GLN A 37 -6.44 -20.12 -11.73
C GLN A 37 -5.82 -20.72 -12.98
N THR A 38 -4.67 -20.21 -13.43
CA THR A 38 -4.06 -20.65 -14.70
C THR A 38 -2.92 -21.63 -14.52
N VAL A 39 -2.16 -21.55 -13.43
CA VAL A 39 -1.01 -22.43 -13.17
C VAL A 39 -1.38 -23.51 -12.17
N LEU A 40 -2.14 -23.17 -11.12
CA LEU A 40 -2.61 -24.16 -10.13
C LEU A 40 -4.01 -24.72 -10.44
N LEU A 41 -4.66 -24.25 -11.51
CA LEU A 41 -6.00 -24.64 -11.93
C LEU A 41 -7.04 -24.62 -10.80
N THR A 42 -6.95 -23.69 -9.86
CA THR A 42 -7.95 -23.55 -8.80
C THR A 42 -9.21 -22.86 -9.32
N SER A 43 -10.39 -23.13 -8.74
CA SER A 43 -11.60 -22.38 -9.07
C SER A 43 -11.46 -20.91 -8.68
N ALA A 44 -12.23 -20.02 -9.32
CA ALA A 44 -12.26 -18.59 -8.98
C ALA A 44 -12.57 -18.35 -7.50
N SER A 45 -13.51 -19.11 -6.92
CA SER A 45 -13.85 -19.05 -5.50
C SER A 45 -12.67 -19.40 -4.59
N ARG A 46 -11.91 -20.46 -4.94
CA ARG A 46 -10.74 -20.87 -4.19
C ARG A 46 -9.58 -19.89 -4.38
N ALA A 47 -9.36 -19.37 -5.58
CA ALA A 47 -8.37 -18.32 -5.84
C ALA A 47 -8.62 -17.07 -4.98
N GLY A 48 -9.90 -16.68 -4.78
CA GLY A 48 -10.27 -15.61 -3.86
C GLY A 48 -9.87 -15.89 -2.41
N VAL A 49 -10.10 -17.10 -1.91
CA VAL A 49 -9.65 -17.52 -0.57
C VAL A 49 -8.12 -17.52 -0.46
N LEU A 50 -7.43 -17.99 -1.49
CA LEU A 50 -5.96 -18.02 -1.56
C LEU A 50 -5.33 -16.61 -1.63
N LEU A 51 -6.11 -15.57 -1.91
CA LEU A 51 -5.66 -14.19 -1.89
C LEU A 51 -5.66 -13.59 -0.47
N LEU A 52 -6.44 -14.15 0.47
CA LEU A 52 -6.56 -13.64 1.84
C LEU A 52 -5.20 -13.46 2.57
N PRO A 53 -4.22 -14.38 2.45
CA PRO A 53 -2.92 -14.20 3.08
C PRO A 53 -2.20 -12.92 2.63
N SER A 54 -2.32 -12.52 1.36
CA SER A 54 -1.72 -11.27 0.85
C SER A 54 -2.25 -10.01 1.54
N ILE A 55 -3.43 -10.07 2.14
CA ILE A 55 -4.08 -8.94 2.82
C ILE A 55 -3.91 -9.07 4.33
N LEU A 56 -4.31 -10.21 4.89
CA LEU A 56 -4.37 -10.42 6.35
C LEU A 56 -2.98 -10.42 6.99
N LEU A 57 -1.97 -10.97 6.31
CA LEU A 57 -0.60 -11.02 6.85
C LEU A 57 0.13 -9.68 6.77
N GLY A 58 -0.45 -8.69 6.09
CA GLY A 58 0.05 -7.31 6.12
C GLY A 58 -0.37 -6.54 7.37
N ILE A 59 -1.43 -6.97 8.06
CA ILE A 59 -1.96 -6.31 9.26
C ILE A 59 -0.88 -6.19 10.35
N PRO A 60 -0.12 -7.25 10.71
CA PRO A 60 0.97 -7.12 11.68
C PRO A 60 2.04 -6.10 11.26
N GLY A 61 2.41 -6.06 9.98
CA GLY A 61 3.35 -5.07 9.46
C GLY A 61 2.84 -3.64 9.61
N ALA A 62 1.55 -3.41 9.33
CA ALA A 62 0.90 -2.12 9.51
C ALA A 62 0.84 -1.69 10.98
N ILE A 63 0.53 -2.61 11.89
CA ILE A 63 0.53 -2.35 13.34
C ILE A 63 1.94 -1.97 13.80
N VAL A 64 2.95 -2.76 13.44
CA VAL A 64 4.36 -2.49 13.78
C VAL A 64 4.79 -1.11 13.27
N ALA A 65 4.43 -0.76 12.03
CA ALA A 65 4.76 0.55 11.47
C ALA A 65 4.09 1.69 12.22
N VAL A 66 2.81 1.59 12.58
CA VAL A 66 2.12 2.64 13.36
C VAL A 66 2.77 2.78 14.74
N LEU A 67 3.01 1.68 15.44
CA LEU A 67 3.66 1.72 16.76
C LEU A 67 5.07 2.32 16.71
N ALA A 68 5.87 1.91 15.71
CA ALA A 68 7.20 2.45 15.49
C ALA A 68 7.16 3.94 15.14
N LEU A 69 6.21 4.35 14.29
CA LEU A 69 6.04 5.75 13.90
C LEU A 69 5.65 6.62 15.09
N THR A 70 4.67 6.18 15.90
CA THR A 70 4.23 6.89 17.10
C THR A 70 5.33 6.98 18.16
N LYS A 71 6.11 5.91 18.34
CA LYS A 71 7.17 5.86 19.36
C LYS A 71 8.42 6.66 18.97
N TRP A 72 8.82 6.60 17.70
CA TRP A 72 10.10 7.17 17.27
C TRP A 72 9.97 8.46 16.46
N GLY A 73 8.79 8.77 15.91
CA GLY A 73 8.57 9.93 15.05
C GLY A 73 9.36 9.88 13.73
N LYS A 74 9.85 8.70 13.31
CA LYS A 74 10.74 8.52 12.15
C LYS A 74 10.14 7.57 11.12
N TYR A 75 9.61 8.11 10.03
CA TYR A 75 9.06 7.33 8.92
C TYR A 75 10.12 6.76 7.97
N LYS A 76 11.26 7.44 7.76
CA LYS A 76 12.25 7.02 6.74
C LYS A 76 12.77 5.59 6.96
N PRO A 77 13.17 5.17 8.18
CA PRO A 77 13.60 3.79 8.41
C PRO A 77 12.48 2.77 8.13
N ILE A 78 11.24 3.13 8.43
CA ILE A 78 10.06 2.28 8.18
C ILE A 78 9.84 2.13 6.68
N HIS A 79 9.91 3.22 5.92
CA HIS A 79 9.78 3.18 4.46
C HIS A 79 10.90 2.37 3.82
N LEU A 80 12.16 2.56 4.23
CA LEU A 80 13.29 1.78 3.73
C LEU A 80 13.11 0.28 3.99
N ALA A 81 12.74 -0.09 5.22
CA ALA A 81 12.50 -1.49 5.57
C ALA A 81 11.32 -2.07 4.78
N GLY A 82 10.19 -1.37 4.72
CA GLY A 82 8.99 -1.85 4.04
C GLY A 82 9.18 -2.01 2.53
N PHE A 83 9.83 -1.06 1.87
CA PHE A 83 10.13 -1.18 0.44
C PHE A 83 11.22 -2.21 0.14
N ALA A 84 12.23 -2.38 1.00
CA ALA A 84 13.21 -3.45 0.86
C ALA A 84 12.55 -4.84 0.99
N ILE A 85 11.70 -5.03 2.00
CA ILE A 85 10.96 -6.29 2.20
C ILE A 85 10.01 -6.54 1.04
N SER A 86 9.33 -5.51 0.53
CA SER A 86 8.44 -5.64 -0.64
C SER A 86 9.21 -6.03 -1.90
N LEU A 87 10.39 -5.44 -2.12
CA LEU A 87 11.28 -5.78 -3.23
C LEU A 87 11.74 -7.25 -3.14
N ILE A 88 12.12 -7.72 -1.94
CA ILE A 88 12.46 -9.13 -1.71
C ILE A 88 11.25 -10.04 -1.95
N GLY A 89 10.06 -9.65 -1.46
CA GLY A 89 8.81 -10.38 -1.64
C GLY A 89 8.42 -10.56 -3.11
N LEU A 90 8.58 -9.52 -3.93
CA LEU A 90 8.40 -9.62 -5.38
C LEU A 90 9.52 -10.45 -6.03
N GLY A 91 10.74 -10.36 -5.50
CA GLY A 91 11.88 -11.20 -5.87
C GLY A 91 11.56 -12.69 -5.80
N ILE A 92 11.09 -13.15 -4.64
CA ILE A 92 10.81 -14.57 -4.42
C ILE A 92 9.58 -15.06 -5.21
N PHE A 93 8.67 -14.18 -5.64
CA PHE A 93 7.56 -14.58 -6.52
C PHE A 93 8.04 -15.12 -7.87
N THR A 94 9.25 -14.76 -8.33
CA THR A 94 9.82 -15.35 -9.55
C THR A 94 10.18 -16.83 -9.39
N LEU A 95 10.09 -17.39 -8.18
CA LEU A 95 10.31 -18.82 -7.91
C LEU A 95 9.01 -19.63 -7.91
N LEU A 96 7.85 -18.98 -8.03
CA LEU A 96 6.55 -19.66 -8.07
C LEU A 96 6.33 -20.32 -9.42
N ASP A 97 5.95 -21.59 -9.38
CA ASP A 97 5.68 -22.44 -10.55
C ASP A 97 4.48 -23.37 -10.27
N GLY A 98 4.19 -24.30 -11.18
CA GLY A 98 3.12 -25.29 -11.03
C GLY A 98 3.35 -26.37 -9.96
N ASN A 99 4.57 -26.50 -9.43
CA ASN A 99 4.93 -27.48 -8.41
C ASN A 99 5.01 -26.87 -7.00
N SER A 100 4.87 -25.56 -6.91
CA SER A 100 4.97 -24.82 -5.66
C SER A 100 3.86 -25.22 -4.69
N SER A 101 4.25 -25.66 -3.49
CA SER A 101 3.29 -26.03 -2.47
C SER A 101 2.53 -24.80 -1.95
N LEU A 102 1.31 -25.02 -1.45
CA LEU A 102 0.50 -23.94 -0.88
C LEU A 102 1.23 -23.21 0.26
N ALA A 103 2.02 -23.92 1.07
CA ALA A 103 2.80 -23.31 2.14
C ALA A 103 3.84 -22.30 1.61
N VAL A 104 4.52 -22.63 0.51
CA VAL A 104 5.49 -21.74 -0.14
C VAL A 104 4.80 -20.47 -0.63
N VAL A 105 3.66 -20.61 -1.31
CA VAL A 105 2.85 -19.47 -1.78
C VAL A 105 2.49 -18.55 -0.60
N VAL A 106 1.95 -19.12 0.49
CA VAL A 106 1.51 -18.35 1.66
C VAL A 106 2.69 -17.63 2.33
N ILE A 107 3.85 -18.28 2.47
CA ILE A 107 5.06 -17.67 3.03
C ILE A 107 5.52 -16.50 2.16
N PHE A 108 5.52 -16.67 0.84
CA PHE A 108 5.93 -15.60 -0.07
C PHE A 108 4.96 -14.41 0.01
N GLN A 109 3.64 -14.69 0.02
CA GLN A 109 2.61 -13.67 0.24
C GLN A 109 2.82 -12.95 1.56
N ALA A 110 3.18 -13.66 2.64
CA ALA A 110 3.43 -13.09 3.96
C ALA A 110 4.57 -12.07 3.92
N ILE A 111 5.70 -12.42 3.29
CA ILE A 111 6.86 -11.53 3.19
C ILE A 111 6.48 -10.24 2.47
N LEU A 112 5.83 -10.35 1.30
CA LEU A 112 5.37 -9.20 0.55
C LEU A 112 4.34 -8.37 1.32
N ALA A 113 3.38 -9.03 1.97
CA ALA A 113 2.32 -8.38 2.74
C ALA A 113 2.86 -7.61 3.95
N VAL A 114 3.86 -8.16 4.65
CA VAL A 114 4.54 -7.45 5.76
C VAL A 114 5.25 -6.19 5.24
N GLY A 115 5.95 -6.27 4.11
CA GLY A 115 6.58 -5.11 3.48
C GLY A 115 5.58 -4.03 3.09
N GLY A 116 4.47 -4.43 2.45
CA GLY A 116 3.37 -3.54 2.09
C GLY A 116 2.67 -2.94 3.31
N GLY A 117 2.47 -3.72 4.37
CA GLY A 117 1.89 -3.29 5.63
C GLY A 117 2.71 -2.18 6.30
N LEU A 118 4.04 -2.31 6.31
CA LEU A 118 4.92 -1.31 6.91
C LEU A 118 4.78 0.10 6.28
N VAL A 119 4.49 0.16 4.98
CA VAL A 119 4.35 1.43 4.25
C VAL A 119 2.91 1.93 4.13
N LEU A 120 1.92 1.05 4.34
CA LEU A 120 0.50 1.33 4.11
C LEU A 120 0.00 2.58 4.85
N ASN A 121 0.37 2.70 6.13
CA ASN A 121 -0.12 3.75 7.03
C ASN A 121 0.91 4.86 7.32
N THR A 122 2.07 4.83 6.68
CA THR A 122 3.19 5.76 7.01
C THR A 122 3.44 6.80 5.94
N LEU A 123 3.08 6.52 4.68
CA LEU A 123 3.23 7.45 3.56
C LEU A 123 2.40 8.73 3.75
N LEU A 124 1.09 8.63 4.04
CA LEU A 124 0.26 9.83 4.20
C LEU A 124 0.75 10.76 5.32
N PRO A 125 1.01 10.27 6.55
CA PRO A 125 1.59 11.10 7.62
C PRO A 125 2.92 11.75 7.22
N SER A 126 3.76 11.08 6.43
CA SER A 126 5.04 11.66 5.99
C SER A 126 4.87 12.83 5.02
N VAL A 127 3.81 12.84 4.20
CA VAL A 127 3.46 13.98 3.34
C VAL A 127 2.87 15.11 4.18
N GLN A 128 1.94 14.77 5.09
CA GLN A 128 1.26 15.71 5.97
C GLN A 128 2.25 16.46 6.90
N ALA A 129 3.26 15.78 7.43
CA ALA A 129 4.27 16.37 8.32
C ALA A 129 5.04 17.55 7.71
N GLN A 130 5.10 17.63 6.38
CA GLN A 130 5.92 18.61 5.65
C GLN A 130 5.17 19.89 5.30
N MET A 131 3.88 19.99 5.63
CA MET A 131 3.02 21.09 5.21
C MET A 131 2.29 21.72 6.40
N PRO A 132 2.01 23.04 6.35
CA PRO A 132 1.17 23.71 7.35
C PRO A 132 -0.22 23.10 7.45
N GLU A 133 -0.92 23.34 8.57
CA GLU A 133 -2.26 22.80 8.79
C GLU A 133 -3.27 23.23 7.72
N SER A 134 -3.15 24.48 7.27
CA SER A 134 -3.97 25.04 6.19
C SER A 134 -3.89 24.26 4.87
N TYR A 135 -2.84 23.45 4.67
CA TYR A 135 -2.65 22.63 3.48
C TYR A 135 -3.03 21.16 3.66
N GLN A 136 -3.42 20.69 4.85
CA GLN A 136 -3.61 19.26 5.14
C GLN A 136 -4.69 18.61 4.28
N ALA A 137 -5.82 19.30 4.08
CA ALA A 137 -6.88 18.82 3.20
C ALA A 137 -6.40 18.68 1.74
N ALA A 138 -5.69 19.70 1.23
CA ALA A 138 -5.16 19.70 -0.13
C ALA A 138 -4.07 18.62 -0.33
N VAL A 139 -3.20 18.43 0.65
CA VAL A 139 -2.16 17.39 0.66
C VAL A 139 -2.76 15.99 0.65
N THR A 140 -3.78 15.76 1.48
CA THR A 140 -4.47 14.47 1.57
C THR A 140 -5.18 14.15 0.26
N ALA A 141 -5.86 15.13 -0.34
CA ALA A 141 -6.49 14.98 -1.65
C ALA A 141 -5.47 14.69 -2.76
N ALA A 142 -4.32 15.38 -2.76
CA ALA A 142 -3.23 15.14 -3.71
C ALA A 142 -2.67 13.72 -3.55
N TRP A 143 -2.45 13.26 -2.32
CA TRP A 143 -1.98 11.91 -2.02
C TRP A 143 -2.97 10.84 -2.50
N ALA A 144 -4.26 11.03 -2.21
CA ALA A 144 -5.31 10.13 -2.66
C ALA A 144 -5.38 10.07 -4.21
N PHE A 145 -5.30 11.23 -4.88
CA PHE A 145 -5.27 11.30 -6.34
C PHE A 145 -4.08 10.52 -6.94
N VAL A 146 -2.87 10.73 -6.41
CA VAL A 146 -1.67 10.02 -6.86
C VAL A 146 -1.79 8.51 -6.62
N ARG A 147 -2.35 8.11 -5.47
CA ARG A 147 -2.63 6.71 -5.15
C ARG A 147 -3.61 6.09 -6.14
N SER A 148 -4.68 6.81 -6.51
CA SER A 148 -5.66 6.37 -7.51
C SER A 148 -5.06 6.22 -8.91
N LEU A 149 -4.15 7.11 -9.32
CA LEU A 149 -3.39 6.92 -10.56
C LEU A 149 -2.59 5.63 -10.52
N GLY A 150 -1.88 5.39 -9.41
CA GLY A 150 -1.14 4.15 -9.21
C GLY A 150 -2.03 2.91 -9.30
N SER A 151 -3.25 2.92 -8.73
CA SER A 151 -4.14 1.76 -8.80
C SER A 151 -4.65 1.47 -10.22
N ILE A 152 -4.95 2.51 -11.00
CA ILE A 152 -5.37 2.36 -12.40
C ILE A 152 -4.22 1.76 -13.22
N TRP A 153 -3.02 2.32 -13.06
CA TRP A 153 -1.84 1.88 -13.79
C TRP A 153 -1.37 0.48 -13.35
N GLY A 154 -1.57 0.14 -12.07
CA GLY A 154 -1.29 -1.16 -11.49
C GLY A 154 -2.10 -2.32 -12.07
N VAL A 155 -3.17 -2.02 -12.83
CA VAL A 155 -3.92 -3.04 -13.57
C VAL A 155 -3.65 -2.92 -15.07
N ALA A 156 -3.72 -1.72 -15.63
CA ALA A 156 -3.61 -1.51 -17.07
C ALA A 156 -2.23 -1.82 -17.64
N VAL A 157 -1.15 -1.35 -17.00
CA VAL A 157 0.22 -1.60 -17.48
C VAL A 157 0.57 -3.09 -17.40
N PRO A 158 0.31 -3.79 -16.28
CA PRO A 158 0.59 -5.22 -16.20
C PRO A 158 -0.23 -6.06 -17.17
N ALA A 159 -1.52 -5.75 -17.37
CA ALA A 159 -2.35 -6.45 -18.35
C ALA A 159 -1.81 -6.32 -19.78
N ALA A 160 -1.39 -5.11 -20.18
CA ALA A 160 -0.78 -4.88 -21.49
C ALA A 160 0.53 -5.67 -21.64
N ILE A 161 1.41 -5.63 -20.64
CA ILE A 161 2.67 -6.39 -20.67
C ILE A 161 2.40 -7.89 -20.74
N PHE A 162 1.45 -8.37 -19.95
CA PHE A 162 1.07 -9.77 -19.88
C PHE A 162 0.56 -10.30 -21.22
N ASN A 163 -0.44 -9.63 -21.82
CA ASN A 163 -0.99 -10.05 -23.11
C ASN A 163 0.09 -10.10 -24.20
N ASN A 164 0.91 -9.05 -24.31
CA ASN A 164 1.99 -9.00 -25.29
C ASN A 164 3.00 -10.13 -25.08
N ARG A 165 3.42 -10.37 -23.83
CA ARG A 165 4.39 -11.42 -23.51
C ARG A 165 3.81 -12.82 -23.72
N PHE A 166 2.55 -13.02 -23.33
CA PHE A 166 1.83 -14.28 -23.53
C PHE A 166 1.76 -14.63 -25.01
N SER A 167 1.32 -13.70 -25.86
CA SER A 167 1.23 -13.93 -27.31
C SER A 167 2.58 -14.27 -27.93
N GLN A 168 3.67 -13.64 -27.49
CA GLN A 168 5.02 -13.98 -27.94
C GLN A 168 5.40 -15.42 -27.59
N ILE A 169 5.16 -15.85 -26.34
CA ILE A 169 5.51 -17.20 -25.88
C ILE A 169 4.60 -18.25 -26.53
N LEU A 170 3.30 -17.96 -26.64
CA LEU A 170 2.32 -18.81 -27.30
C LEU A 170 2.73 -19.11 -28.75
N ALA A 171 3.10 -18.06 -29.50
CA ALA A 171 3.49 -18.19 -30.90
C ALA A 171 4.76 -19.05 -31.11
N GLN A 172 5.65 -19.09 -30.10
CA GLN A 172 6.89 -19.86 -30.14
C GLN A 172 6.72 -21.32 -29.71
N ARG A 173 5.83 -21.60 -28.74
CA ARG A 173 5.76 -22.91 -28.07
C ARG A 173 4.55 -23.76 -28.42
N VAL A 174 3.45 -23.16 -28.88
CA VAL A 174 2.19 -23.88 -29.12
C VAL A 174 1.93 -24.01 -30.60
N THR A 175 1.91 -25.25 -31.09
CA THR A 175 1.62 -25.59 -32.49
C THR A 175 0.16 -25.97 -32.72
N ASP A 176 -0.59 -26.27 -31.66
CA ASP A 176 -2.00 -26.63 -31.73
C ASP A 176 -2.84 -25.47 -32.29
N PRO A 177 -3.45 -25.61 -33.49
CA PRO A 177 -4.22 -24.54 -34.12
C PRO A 177 -5.42 -24.10 -33.28
N GLN A 178 -6.09 -25.02 -32.57
CA GLN A 178 -7.28 -24.69 -31.77
C GLN A 178 -6.92 -23.79 -30.59
N VAL A 179 -5.77 -24.06 -29.95
CA VAL A 179 -5.27 -23.21 -28.87
C VAL A 179 -4.87 -21.84 -29.42
N ARG A 180 -4.19 -21.79 -30.56
CA ARG A 180 -3.78 -20.51 -31.18
C ARG A 180 -4.99 -19.67 -31.58
N GLU A 181 -6.02 -20.29 -32.15
CA GLU A 181 -7.28 -19.63 -32.53
C GLU A 181 -8.03 -19.09 -31.30
N ALA A 182 -8.03 -19.83 -30.19
CA ALA A 182 -8.68 -19.38 -28.95
C ALA A 182 -8.02 -18.14 -28.32
N PHE A 183 -6.75 -17.87 -28.63
CA PHE A 183 -6.03 -16.67 -28.22
C PHE A 183 -5.77 -15.71 -29.39
N ASP A 184 -6.48 -15.89 -30.52
CA ASP A 184 -6.27 -15.09 -31.71
C ASP A 184 -6.73 -13.63 -31.47
N GLY A 185 -5.95 -12.68 -31.99
CA GLY A 185 -6.09 -11.24 -31.69
C GLY A 185 -5.21 -10.71 -30.55
N GLY A 186 -4.43 -11.57 -29.87
CA GLY A 186 -3.26 -11.17 -29.07
C GLY A 186 -3.52 -10.34 -27.80
N ASN A 187 -4.78 -10.14 -27.40
CA ASN A 187 -5.12 -9.24 -26.30
C ASN A 187 -6.17 -9.80 -25.31
N ASN A 188 -6.51 -11.09 -25.42
CA ASN A 188 -7.50 -11.78 -24.58
C ASN A 188 -6.87 -12.76 -23.57
N ALA A 189 -5.55 -12.89 -23.51
CA ALA A 189 -4.90 -13.85 -22.62
C ALA A 189 -5.19 -13.59 -21.14
N TYR A 190 -5.22 -12.32 -20.73
CA TYR A 190 -5.62 -11.93 -19.38
C TYR A 190 -7.12 -12.14 -19.13
N GLU A 191 -7.98 -11.96 -20.13
CA GLU A 191 -9.43 -12.21 -20.03
C GLU A 191 -9.73 -13.70 -19.86
N HIS A 192 -9.00 -14.57 -20.56
CA HIS A 192 -9.11 -16.02 -20.49
C HIS A 192 -8.31 -16.65 -19.34
N ALA A 193 -7.82 -15.84 -18.39
CA ALA A 193 -7.01 -16.29 -17.27
C ALA A 193 -7.84 -16.92 -16.12
N TYR A 194 -8.68 -17.91 -16.44
CA TYR A 194 -9.49 -18.64 -15.46
C TYR A 194 -9.50 -20.15 -15.74
N ALA A 195 -9.62 -20.95 -14.67
CA ALA A 195 -9.37 -22.39 -14.74
C ALA A 195 -10.34 -23.14 -15.67
N ASP A 196 -11.61 -22.73 -15.71
CA ASP A 196 -12.62 -23.44 -16.51
C ASP A 196 -12.42 -23.25 -18.02
N PHE A 197 -11.86 -22.12 -18.45
CA PHE A 197 -11.40 -21.94 -19.83
C PHE A 197 -10.31 -22.94 -20.18
N ILE A 198 -9.28 -23.04 -19.34
CA ILE A 198 -8.16 -23.95 -19.59
C ILE A 198 -8.64 -25.40 -19.59
N ARG A 199 -9.51 -25.79 -18.65
CA ARG A 199 -10.11 -27.13 -18.57
C ARG A 199 -10.94 -27.52 -19.79
N SER A 200 -11.41 -26.56 -20.58
CA SER A 200 -12.18 -26.85 -21.79
C SER A 200 -11.33 -27.49 -22.92
N PHE A 201 -10.00 -27.37 -22.84
CA PHE A 201 -9.07 -27.95 -23.81
C PHE A 201 -8.69 -29.39 -23.47
N SER A 202 -8.10 -30.10 -24.44
CA SER A 202 -7.55 -31.44 -24.23
C SER A 202 -6.42 -31.45 -23.19
N PRO A 203 -6.17 -32.54 -22.45
CA PRO A 203 -5.12 -32.57 -21.42
C PRO A 203 -3.71 -32.19 -21.93
N PRO A 204 -3.27 -32.59 -23.14
CA PRO A 204 -1.99 -32.11 -23.69
C PRO A 204 -1.96 -30.59 -23.92
N SER A 205 -3.05 -30.02 -24.46
CA SER A 205 -3.17 -28.58 -24.69
C SER A 205 -3.22 -27.80 -23.37
N GLN A 206 -3.86 -28.34 -22.33
CA GLN A 206 -3.86 -27.75 -20.98
C GLN A 206 -2.44 -27.55 -20.45
N VAL A 207 -1.60 -28.59 -20.50
CA VAL A 207 -0.21 -28.52 -20.02
C VAL A 207 0.58 -27.45 -20.78
N GLN A 208 0.38 -27.33 -22.09
CA GLN A 208 1.01 -26.29 -22.90
C GLN A 208 0.55 -24.89 -22.50
N ILE A 209 -0.77 -24.67 -22.37
CA ILE A 209 -1.36 -23.38 -21.98
C ILE A 209 -0.87 -22.96 -20.57
N MET A 210 -0.91 -23.88 -19.61
CA MET A 210 -0.39 -23.66 -18.25
C MET A 210 1.07 -23.26 -18.27
N GLY A 211 1.89 -23.89 -19.11
CA GLY A 211 3.30 -23.54 -19.29
C GLY A 211 3.50 -22.12 -19.82
N VAL A 212 2.72 -21.71 -20.83
CA VAL A 212 2.75 -20.33 -21.36
C VAL A 212 2.33 -19.31 -20.29
N TYR A 213 1.27 -19.60 -19.53
CA TYR A 213 0.85 -18.76 -18.40
C TYR A 213 1.94 -18.64 -17.33
N SER A 214 2.55 -19.77 -16.94
CA SER A 214 3.63 -19.80 -15.95
C SER A 214 4.81 -18.93 -16.38
N ASP A 215 5.32 -19.12 -17.61
CA ASP A 215 6.46 -18.34 -18.12
C ASP A 215 6.14 -16.85 -18.27
N THR A 216 4.90 -16.53 -18.65
CA THR A 216 4.44 -15.14 -18.72
C THR A 216 4.42 -14.51 -17.33
N LEU A 217 3.90 -15.22 -16.32
CA LEU A 217 3.88 -14.75 -14.93
C LEU A 217 5.29 -14.58 -14.36
N HIS A 218 6.23 -15.49 -14.64
CA HIS A 218 7.64 -15.31 -14.27
C HIS A 218 8.19 -13.99 -14.81
N PHE A 219 7.93 -13.67 -16.08
CA PHE A 219 8.32 -12.40 -16.67
C PHE A 219 7.61 -11.20 -15.99
N MET A 220 6.32 -11.32 -15.69
CA MET A 220 5.58 -10.28 -14.96
C MET A 220 6.20 -9.95 -13.61
N TRP A 221 6.62 -10.95 -12.84
CA TRP A 221 7.28 -10.75 -11.56
C TRP A 221 8.64 -10.08 -11.71
N GLN A 222 9.40 -10.42 -12.75
CA GLN A 222 10.65 -9.72 -13.08
C GLN A 222 10.45 -8.24 -13.40
N VAL A 223 9.39 -7.90 -14.15
CA VAL A 223 9.06 -6.50 -14.41
C VAL A 223 8.61 -5.81 -13.13
N ALA A 224 7.78 -6.45 -12.29
CA ALA A 224 7.36 -5.89 -11.00
C ALA A 224 8.57 -5.59 -10.08
N ILE A 225 9.59 -6.44 -10.09
CA ILE A 225 10.87 -6.19 -9.39
C ILE A 225 11.53 -4.90 -9.87
N ALA A 226 11.54 -4.61 -11.17
CA ALA A 226 12.11 -3.37 -11.69
C ALA A 226 11.37 -2.13 -11.15
N PHE A 227 10.03 -2.16 -11.14
CA PHE A 227 9.21 -1.08 -10.57
C PHE A 227 9.45 -0.93 -9.05
N ALA A 228 9.55 -2.06 -8.32
CA ALA A 228 9.85 -2.06 -6.90
C ALA A 228 11.26 -1.55 -6.58
N ALA A 229 12.25 -1.90 -7.40
CA ALA A 229 13.63 -1.44 -7.27
C ALA A 229 13.72 0.06 -7.51
N VAL A 230 13.05 0.60 -8.53
CA VAL A 230 12.95 2.05 -8.76
C VAL A 230 12.35 2.75 -7.55
N ASN A 231 11.25 2.20 -7.01
CA ASN A 231 10.61 2.77 -5.82
C ASN A 231 11.54 2.78 -4.60
N PHE A 232 12.22 1.66 -4.35
CA PHE A 232 13.20 1.55 -3.28
C PHE A 232 14.39 2.51 -3.46
N LEU A 233 14.92 2.65 -4.68
CA LEU A 233 16.01 3.60 -4.96
C LEU A 233 15.59 5.05 -4.73
N ILE A 234 14.36 5.41 -5.11
CA ILE A 234 13.84 6.76 -4.90
C ILE A 234 13.68 7.07 -3.41
N ILE A 235 13.21 6.11 -2.60
CA ILE A 235 12.99 6.34 -1.16
C ILE A 235 14.29 6.51 -0.35
N ILE A 236 15.43 6.02 -0.84
CA ILE A 236 16.75 6.27 -0.22
C ILE A 236 17.01 7.78 -0.09
N PHE A 237 16.54 8.55 -1.07
CA PHE A 237 16.71 10.00 -1.14
C PHE A 237 15.66 10.80 -0.35
N GLU A 238 14.67 10.13 0.26
CA GLU A 238 13.72 10.77 1.17
C GLU A 238 14.46 11.40 2.35
N LYS A 239 14.16 12.64 2.70
CA LYS A 239 14.71 13.25 3.93
C LYS A 239 13.74 13.00 5.09
N GLN A 240 14.28 12.66 6.26
CA GLN A 240 13.49 12.59 7.48
C GLN A 240 13.10 14.02 7.91
N VAL A 241 11.80 14.28 7.98
CA VAL A 241 11.22 15.50 8.58
C VAL A 241 10.55 15.09 9.88
N PRO A 242 10.73 15.83 10.99
CA PRO A 242 10.06 15.52 12.25
C PRO A 242 8.53 15.57 12.07
N LEU A 243 7.85 14.58 12.65
CA LEU A 243 6.39 14.58 12.73
C LEU A 243 5.93 15.64 13.73
N ARG A 244 4.85 16.36 13.39
CA ARG A 244 4.23 17.32 14.30
C ARG A 244 3.55 16.57 15.45
N THR A 245 3.76 17.04 16.67
CA THR A 245 3.13 16.52 17.89
C THR A 245 2.04 17.42 18.44
N GLU A 246 1.94 18.66 17.96
CA GLU A 246 0.96 19.65 18.40
C GLU A 246 0.12 20.14 17.20
N LEU A 247 -1.16 20.41 17.46
CA LEU A 247 -2.11 20.92 16.48
C LEU A 247 -2.19 22.46 16.61
N GLU A 248 -1.79 23.19 15.57
CA GLU A 248 -1.96 24.64 15.44
C GLU A 248 -3.25 24.95 14.67
N THR A 249 -4.40 24.67 15.28
CA THR A 249 -5.70 24.90 14.64
C THR A 249 -6.07 26.38 14.65
N GLU A 250 -6.28 26.97 13.48
CA GLU A 250 -6.89 28.31 13.31
C GLU A 250 -8.39 28.33 13.76
N TYR A 251 -8.96 27.14 14.00
CA TYR A 251 -10.36 26.91 14.41
C TYR A 251 -10.49 26.21 15.78
N GLY A 252 -9.46 26.26 16.62
CA GLY A 252 -9.61 25.81 18.01
C GLY A 252 -10.64 26.68 18.72
N MET A 253 -11.57 26.07 19.49
CA MET A 253 -12.31 26.85 20.50
C MET A 253 -11.27 27.64 21.28
N GLU A 254 -11.40 28.96 21.35
CA GLU A 254 -10.59 29.78 22.25
C GLU A 254 -10.59 29.04 23.59
N GLU A 255 -9.43 28.53 24.02
CA GLU A 255 -9.30 28.09 25.38
C GLU A 255 -9.66 29.32 26.20
N VAL A 256 -10.81 29.26 26.88
CA VAL A 256 -11.17 30.23 27.89
C VAL A 256 -10.00 30.21 28.85
N LYS A 257 -9.11 31.20 28.72
CA LYS A 257 -8.06 31.46 29.69
C LYS A 257 -8.78 31.48 31.02
N LYS A 258 -8.59 30.43 31.82
CA LYS A 258 -8.95 30.50 33.24
C LYS A 258 -8.12 31.64 33.78
N GLN A 259 -8.76 32.81 33.88
CA GLN A 259 -8.29 33.85 34.77
C GLN A 259 -8.10 33.15 36.12
N PRO A 260 -6.97 33.34 36.79
CA PRO A 260 -6.83 32.81 38.14
C PRO A 260 -8.00 33.38 38.94
N GLU A 261 -8.89 32.48 39.40
CA GLU A 261 -9.90 32.84 40.38
C GLU A 261 -9.17 33.52 41.53
N LYS A 262 -9.39 34.81 41.71
CA LYS A 262 -9.05 35.50 42.96
C LYS A 262 -9.93 34.91 44.07
N GLN A 263 -9.55 33.74 44.59
CA GLN A 263 -10.23 33.12 45.74
C GLN A 263 -9.70 33.62 47.08
N ASP A 264 -8.70 34.50 47.14
CA ASP A 264 -8.09 34.93 48.40
C ASP A 264 -8.49 36.33 48.93
N GLU A 265 -9.45 37.03 48.32
CA GLU A 265 -9.88 38.37 48.82
C GLU A 265 -11.28 38.41 49.47
N VAL A 266 -12.10 37.35 49.33
CA VAL A 266 -13.47 37.37 49.88
C VAL A 266 -13.56 36.76 51.28
N VAL A 267 -12.71 35.78 51.61
CA VAL A 267 -12.74 35.12 52.93
C VAL A 267 -12.23 36.06 54.05
N VAL A 268 -11.24 36.91 53.77
CA VAL A 268 -10.69 37.86 54.76
C VAL A 268 -11.68 38.98 55.12
N LYS A 269 -12.59 39.37 54.21
CA LYS A 269 -13.61 40.40 54.50
C LYS A 269 -14.82 39.85 55.27
N ALA A 270 -15.13 38.57 55.16
CA ALA A 270 -16.22 37.96 55.92
C ALA A 270 -15.84 37.84 57.42
N ASP A 271 -14.61 37.39 57.71
CA ASP A 271 -14.15 37.26 59.09
C ASP A 271 -13.95 38.62 59.78
N ALA A 272 -13.46 39.64 59.05
CA ALA A 272 -13.26 40.99 59.60
C ALA A 272 -14.56 41.76 59.91
N LEU A 273 -15.70 41.36 59.34
CA LEU A 273 -17.02 41.95 59.64
C LEU A 273 -17.74 41.22 60.79
N VAL A 274 -17.49 39.92 60.99
CA VAL A 274 -18.04 39.16 62.12
C VAL A 274 -17.32 39.52 63.43
N SER A 275 -16.01 39.80 63.40
CA SER A 275 -15.27 40.21 64.61
C SER A 275 -15.59 41.63 65.10
N ARG A 276 -16.16 42.50 64.24
CA ARG A 276 -16.55 43.88 64.61
C ARG A 276 -18.01 44.04 65.08
N GLY A 277 -18.81 42.96 65.03
CA GLY A 277 -20.20 42.96 65.45
C GLY A 277 -20.48 42.51 66.89
N ILE A 278 -19.47 42.00 67.62
CA ILE A 278 -19.65 41.41 68.96
C ILE A 278 -19.15 42.33 70.09
N GLU A 279 -18.44 43.44 69.80
CA GLU A 279 -17.97 44.38 70.83
C GLU A 279 -18.93 45.56 71.16
N ASN A 280 -20.12 45.63 70.57
CA ASN A 280 -21.10 46.69 70.87
C ASN A 280 -22.51 46.14 71.15
N GLY A 281 -22.62 45.29 72.17
CA GLY A 281 -23.89 44.87 72.75
C GLY A 281 -23.78 44.83 74.27
N ASN A 282 -24.16 45.94 74.92
CA ASN A 282 -24.59 45.97 76.32
C ASN A 282 -25.89 45.16 76.49
#